data_AF-A0A4Q5X2F0-F1
#
_entry.id   AF-A0A4Q5X2F0-F1
#
_cell.length_a   1.000
_cell.length_b   1.000
_cell.length_c   1.000
_cell.angle_alpha   90.00
_cell.angle_beta   90.00
_cell.angle_gamma   90.00
#
_symmetry.space_group_name_H-M   'P 1'
#
loop_
_entity.id
_entity.type
_entity.pdbx_description
1 polymer ?
#
loop_
_entity_poly.entity_id
_entity_poly.type
_entity_poly.pdbx_seq_one_letter_code
_entity_poly.pdbx_strand_id
1 'polypeptide(L)'
;MAGTLTRTTLARFQIAARCTVVRTPVESFTDFAEVVAPWAEGGTLWFRGHGNARWSLCPGALRHRRAAKRAAALDLFDRFRERALSKLASPPGLDDNLQWAGIAQHYGLPTRLLDWTTKPFVALHFALEHPDEDGAVYMMNPTELNRAADPRHHGVLSGSKDRLVAEKYLGLGATLQPGGLPPIAIRPLWNCPRIEAQDGVFTIHGDKYFAMTGRLVPSLVCIPIRRRFKAKLSKSLVAVGGLSLTSIYPELEYLCRALRHAAGV
;
A
#
# COMPACT_ATOMS: atom_id res chain seq x y z
N MET A 1 2.67 31.61 4.62
CA MET A 1 1.42 30.87 4.37
C MET A 1 1.53 30.17 3.03
N ALA A 2 1.64 28.84 3.01
CA ALA A 2 1.67 28.08 1.76
C ALA A 2 0.32 28.23 1.05
N GLY A 3 0.33 28.67 -0.22
CA GLY A 3 -0.91 28.95 -0.97
C GLY A 3 -1.71 27.69 -1.29
N THR A 4 -3.04 27.78 -1.36
CA THR A 4 -3.92 26.63 -1.66
C THR A 4 -3.76 26.15 -3.11
N LEU A 5 -3.70 24.83 -3.33
CA LEU A 5 -3.70 24.23 -4.68
C LEU A 5 -4.99 24.58 -5.43
N THR A 6 -4.84 25.13 -6.63
CA THR A 6 -5.97 25.47 -7.50
C THR A 6 -6.67 24.22 -8.06
N ARG A 7 -7.94 24.35 -8.45
CA ARG A 7 -8.71 23.26 -9.09
C ARG A 7 -7.98 22.71 -10.32
N THR A 8 -7.39 23.58 -11.14
CA THR A 8 -6.60 23.22 -12.32
C THR A 8 -5.38 22.38 -11.96
N THR A 9 -4.69 22.74 -10.88
CA THR A 9 -3.53 21.97 -10.40
C THR A 9 -3.94 20.58 -9.93
N LEU A 10 -5.04 20.48 -9.18
CA LEU A 10 -5.56 19.19 -8.69
C LEU A 10 -6.04 18.29 -9.82
N ALA A 11 -6.67 18.84 -10.86
CA ALA A 11 -7.14 18.08 -12.02
C ALA A 11 -5.99 17.37 -12.76
N ARG A 12 -4.78 17.93 -12.75
CA ARG A 12 -3.58 17.34 -13.38
C ARG A 12 -3.19 15.98 -12.80
N PHE A 13 -3.41 15.78 -11.50
CA PHE A 13 -3.04 14.53 -10.82
C PHE A 13 -3.88 13.33 -11.26
N GLN A 14 -5.09 13.57 -11.78
CA GLN A 14 -6.02 12.51 -12.24
C GLN A 14 -6.20 11.39 -11.19
N ILE A 15 -6.48 11.77 -9.94
CA ILE A 15 -6.62 10.85 -8.80
C ILE A 15 -7.70 9.80 -9.08
N ALA A 16 -7.28 8.55 -9.27
CA ALA A 16 -8.17 7.45 -9.64
C ALA A 16 -9.14 7.04 -8.53
N ALA A 17 -8.75 7.24 -7.26
CA ALA A 17 -9.51 6.78 -6.09
C ALA A 17 -10.80 7.58 -5.81
N ARG A 18 -11.05 8.71 -6.50
CA ARG A 18 -12.26 9.55 -6.31
C ARG A 18 -12.58 9.82 -4.83
N CYS A 19 -11.57 10.27 -4.10
CA CYS A 19 -11.62 10.49 -2.66
C CYS A 19 -11.43 11.98 -2.31
N THR A 20 -11.48 12.32 -1.03
CA THR A 20 -11.14 13.68 -0.57
C THR A 20 -9.68 13.97 -0.89
N VAL A 21 -9.39 15.17 -1.41
CA VAL A 21 -8.03 15.58 -1.80
C VAL A 21 -7.60 16.80 -1.00
N VAL A 22 -6.46 16.69 -0.32
CA VAL A 22 -5.85 17.80 0.42
C VAL A 22 -5.43 18.90 -0.55
N ARG A 23 -5.78 20.14 -0.22
CA ARG A 23 -5.48 21.31 -1.04
C ARG A 23 -4.24 22.07 -0.57
N THR A 24 -3.75 21.82 0.63
CA THR A 24 -2.49 22.38 1.10
C THR A 24 -1.34 21.76 0.31
N PRO A 25 -0.46 22.56 -0.32
CA PRO A 25 0.67 22.04 -1.07
C PRO A 25 1.72 21.47 -0.12
N VAL A 26 2.35 20.38 -0.55
CA VAL A 26 3.51 19.80 0.14
C VAL A 26 4.76 20.14 -0.66
N GLU A 27 5.53 21.14 -0.20
CA GLU A 27 6.76 21.63 -0.84
C GLU A 27 8.02 21.35 0.01
N SER A 28 7.82 20.93 1.26
CA SER A 28 8.86 20.59 2.22
C SER A 28 8.46 19.41 3.11
N PHE A 29 9.45 18.85 3.84
CA PHE A 29 9.23 17.80 4.83
C PHE A 29 8.29 18.26 5.95
N THR A 30 8.44 19.51 6.42
CA THR A 30 7.60 20.11 7.45
C THR A 30 6.15 20.28 6.96
N ASP A 31 5.95 20.72 5.72
CA ASP A 31 4.61 20.87 5.14
C ASP A 31 3.85 19.52 5.16
N PHE A 32 4.55 18.42 4.87
CA PHE A 32 3.95 17.09 4.93
C PHE A 32 3.54 16.72 6.36
N ALA A 33 4.40 17.00 7.34
CA ALA A 33 4.10 16.75 8.75
C ALA A 33 2.89 17.57 9.21
N GLU A 34 2.83 18.87 8.87
CA GLU A 34 1.71 19.76 9.19
C GLU A 34 0.40 19.31 8.54
N VAL A 35 0.46 18.79 7.31
CA VAL A 35 -0.71 18.25 6.61
C VAL A 35 -1.25 16.99 7.29
N VAL A 36 -0.37 16.12 7.80
CA VAL A 36 -0.76 14.82 8.39
C VAL A 36 -1.15 14.94 9.87
N ALA A 37 -0.52 15.84 10.62
CA ALA A 37 -0.68 15.93 12.08
C ALA A 37 -2.15 16.01 12.56
N PRO A 38 -3.03 16.84 11.99
CA PRO A 38 -4.42 16.93 12.43
C PRO A 38 -5.21 15.63 12.29
N TRP A 39 -4.80 14.75 11.37
CA TRP A 39 -5.47 13.47 11.12
C TRP A 39 -5.00 12.39 12.10
N ALA A 40 -3.71 12.44 12.49
CA ALA A 40 -3.11 11.48 13.40
C ALA A 40 -3.69 11.54 14.83
N GLU A 41 -4.18 12.72 15.24
CA GLU A 41 -4.86 12.90 16.53
C GLU A 41 -6.22 12.16 16.60
N GLY A 42 -6.83 11.86 15.45
CA GLY A 42 -8.17 11.28 15.34
C GLY A 42 -8.25 9.75 15.42
N GLY A 43 -7.13 9.05 15.63
CA GLY A 43 -7.08 7.59 15.81
C GLY A 43 -6.10 6.87 14.88
N THR A 44 -6.29 5.55 14.70
CA THR A 44 -5.40 4.74 13.86
C THR A 44 -5.55 5.08 12.39
N LEU A 45 -4.45 5.47 11.75
CA LEU A 45 -4.38 5.73 10.32
C LEU A 45 -3.39 4.80 9.64
N TRP A 46 -3.77 4.38 8.44
CA TRP A 46 -2.89 3.67 7.51
C TRP A 46 -2.61 4.56 6.32
N PHE A 47 -1.38 4.48 5.83
CA PHE A 47 -0.87 5.31 4.74
C PHE A 47 -0.35 4.44 3.59
N ARG A 48 -0.44 4.96 2.36
CA ARG A 48 0.12 4.31 1.17
C ARG A 48 0.67 5.35 0.21
N GLY A 49 1.93 5.21 -0.18
CA GLY A 49 2.53 6.03 -1.22
C GLY A 49 2.34 5.44 -2.61
N HIS A 50 1.93 6.27 -3.55
CA HIS A 50 1.96 5.99 -4.97
C HIS A 50 2.97 6.93 -5.63
N GLY A 51 4.01 6.36 -6.26
CA GLY A 51 4.93 7.13 -7.07
C GLY A 51 4.25 7.83 -8.24
N ASN A 52 3.15 7.27 -8.75
CA ASN A 52 2.30 7.90 -9.75
C ASN A 52 0.86 8.07 -9.22
N ALA A 53 0.39 9.31 -9.15
CA ALA A 53 -0.92 9.68 -8.62
C ALA A 53 -2.12 9.12 -9.41
N ARG A 54 -1.88 8.67 -10.65
CA ARG A 54 -2.91 8.06 -11.51
C ARG A 54 -3.17 6.60 -11.18
N TRP A 55 -2.29 5.97 -10.41
CA TRP A 55 -2.47 4.57 -10.04
C TRP A 55 -3.69 4.40 -9.14
N SER A 56 -4.53 3.42 -9.47
CA SER A 56 -5.67 3.01 -8.63
C SER A 56 -5.21 2.26 -7.39
N LEU A 57 -5.96 2.38 -6.29
CA LEU A 57 -5.82 1.54 -5.09
C LEU A 57 -6.36 0.14 -5.36
N CYS A 58 -5.66 -0.62 -6.20
CA CYS A 58 -6.03 -1.96 -6.65
C CYS A 58 -4.82 -2.89 -6.53
N PRO A 59 -4.96 -4.12 -6.00
CA PRO A 59 -3.88 -5.11 -5.94
C PRO A 59 -3.39 -5.57 -7.30
N GLY A 60 -2.13 -6.00 -7.38
CA GLY A 60 -1.50 -6.42 -8.63
C GLY A 60 -2.31 -7.44 -9.43
N ALA A 61 -2.83 -8.49 -8.78
CA ALA A 61 -3.57 -9.55 -9.45
C ALA A 61 -4.91 -9.09 -10.05
N LEU A 62 -5.48 -8.00 -9.52
CA LEU A 62 -6.82 -7.54 -9.83
C LEU A 62 -6.84 -6.34 -10.78
N ARG A 63 -5.69 -5.72 -11.07
CA ARG A 63 -5.54 -4.53 -11.94
C ARG A 63 -5.89 -4.77 -13.41
N HIS A 64 -5.81 -6.01 -13.89
CA HIS A 64 -6.03 -6.28 -15.31
C HIS A 64 -7.50 -6.12 -15.72
N ARG A 65 -7.74 -5.45 -16.86
CA ARG A 65 -9.11 -5.27 -17.40
C ARG A 65 -9.79 -6.59 -17.75
N ARG A 66 -9.06 -7.54 -18.35
CA ARG A 66 -9.60 -8.83 -18.81
C ARG A 66 -9.62 -9.86 -17.67
N ALA A 67 -10.75 -10.54 -17.48
CA ALA A 67 -10.91 -11.57 -16.45
C ALA A 67 -9.90 -12.71 -16.59
N ALA A 68 -9.65 -13.19 -17.81
CA ALA A 68 -8.65 -14.24 -18.07
C ALA A 68 -7.24 -13.86 -17.60
N LYS A 69 -6.83 -12.58 -17.72
CA LYS A 69 -5.51 -12.12 -17.24
C LYS A 69 -5.47 -12.03 -15.71
N ARG A 70 -6.58 -11.66 -15.06
CA ARG A 70 -6.69 -11.71 -13.60
C ARG A 70 -6.65 -13.16 -13.09
N ALA A 71 -7.36 -14.07 -13.75
CA ALA A 71 -7.34 -15.50 -13.41
C ALA A 71 -5.92 -16.06 -13.53
N ALA A 72 -5.22 -15.77 -14.63
CA ALA A 72 -3.83 -16.16 -14.80
C ALA A 72 -2.91 -15.55 -13.74
N ALA A 73 -3.13 -14.29 -13.32
CA ALA A 73 -2.34 -13.67 -12.27
C ALA A 73 -2.58 -14.30 -10.89
N LEU A 74 -3.82 -14.66 -10.57
CA LEU A 74 -4.16 -15.37 -9.33
C LEU A 74 -3.58 -16.79 -9.31
N ASP A 75 -3.58 -17.50 -10.43
CA ASP A 75 -2.99 -18.85 -10.58
C ASP A 75 -1.47 -18.87 -10.33
N LEU A 76 -0.77 -17.74 -10.55
CA LEU A 76 0.65 -17.65 -10.23
C LEU A 76 0.94 -17.87 -8.74
N PHE A 77 0.00 -17.53 -7.86
CA PHE A 77 0.16 -17.71 -6.43
C PHE A 77 0.26 -19.20 -6.05
N ASP A 78 -0.58 -20.04 -6.63
CA ASP A 78 -0.57 -21.48 -6.38
C ASP A 78 0.72 -22.11 -6.89
N ARG A 79 1.13 -21.77 -8.12
CA ARG A 79 2.41 -22.22 -8.69
C ARG A 79 3.62 -21.74 -7.87
N PHE A 80 3.53 -20.56 -7.27
CA PHE A 80 4.57 -20.04 -6.41
C PHE A 80 4.69 -20.87 -5.14
N ARG A 81 3.58 -21.16 -4.45
CA ARG A 81 3.57 -21.99 -3.23
C ARG A 81 4.22 -23.36 -3.49
N GLU A 82 3.86 -24.02 -4.59
CA GLU A 82 4.43 -25.32 -4.97
C GLU A 82 5.95 -25.30 -5.15
N ARG A 83 6.50 -24.22 -5.71
CA ARG A 83 7.93 -24.12 -6.07
C ARG A 83 8.79 -23.48 -4.99
N ALA A 84 8.21 -22.58 -4.20
CA ALA A 84 8.92 -21.79 -3.19
C ALA A 84 9.22 -22.61 -1.93
N LEU A 85 8.48 -23.68 -1.64
CA LEU A 85 8.71 -24.55 -0.49
C LEU A 85 10.17 -24.99 -0.34
N SER A 86 10.80 -25.43 -1.45
CA SER A 86 12.20 -25.87 -1.47
C SER A 86 13.24 -24.74 -1.34
N LYS A 87 12.81 -23.48 -1.46
CA LYS A 87 13.69 -22.30 -1.54
C LYS A 87 13.68 -21.48 -0.26
N LEU A 88 12.73 -21.70 0.63
CA LEU A 88 12.60 -20.98 1.90
C LEU A 88 13.26 -21.79 3.01
N ALA A 89 14.14 -21.16 3.78
CA ALA A 89 14.76 -21.79 4.96
C ALA A 89 13.72 -22.12 6.04
N SER A 90 12.65 -21.33 6.14
CA SER A 90 11.54 -21.53 7.07
C SER A 90 10.22 -21.17 6.37
N PRO A 91 9.65 -22.09 5.58
CA PRO A 91 8.39 -21.84 4.88
C PRO A 91 7.23 -21.73 5.88
N PRO A 92 6.20 -20.92 5.57
CA PRO A 92 4.95 -20.94 6.34
C PRO A 92 4.26 -22.31 6.26
N GLY A 93 3.31 -22.55 7.17
CA GLY A 93 2.39 -23.69 7.05
C GLY A 93 1.68 -23.68 5.70
N LEU A 94 1.38 -24.87 5.17
CA LEU A 94 0.70 -24.99 3.87
C LEU A 94 -0.69 -24.35 3.84
N ASP A 95 -1.31 -24.24 5.01
CA ASP A 95 -2.64 -23.66 5.24
C ASP A 95 -2.60 -22.19 5.71
N ASP A 96 -1.44 -21.53 5.62
CA ASP A 96 -1.28 -20.10 5.91
C ASP A 96 -1.09 -19.29 4.62
N ASN A 97 -2.17 -19.11 3.86
CA ASN A 97 -2.11 -18.41 2.59
C ASN A 97 -1.83 -16.92 2.77
N LEU A 98 -2.11 -16.34 3.93
CA LEU A 98 -1.79 -14.94 4.18
C LEU A 98 -0.27 -14.72 4.26
N GLN A 99 0.46 -15.57 4.99
CA GLN A 99 1.93 -15.52 5.00
C GLN A 99 2.51 -15.80 3.61
N TRP A 100 2.02 -16.84 2.92
CA TRP A 100 2.45 -17.14 1.56
C TRP A 100 2.21 -15.96 0.61
N ALA A 101 1.06 -15.30 0.69
CA ALA A 101 0.73 -14.14 -0.14
C ALA A 101 1.64 -12.96 0.17
N GLY A 102 1.97 -12.74 1.45
CA GLY A 102 2.95 -11.73 1.87
C GLY A 102 4.33 -11.98 1.25
N ILE A 103 4.81 -13.22 1.28
CA ILE A 103 6.10 -13.61 0.67
C ILE A 103 6.04 -13.46 -0.87
N ALA A 104 4.97 -13.93 -1.51
CA ALA A 104 4.81 -13.80 -2.95
C ALA A 104 4.85 -12.32 -3.38
N GLN A 105 4.10 -11.47 -2.68
CA GLN A 105 4.09 -10.02 -2.90
C GLN A 105 5.45 -9.38 -2.70
N HIS A 106 6.17 -9.80 -1.65
CA HIS A 106 7.51 -9.32 -1.35
C HIS A 106 8.48 -9.54 -2.53
N TYR A 107 8.39 -10.69 -3.19
CA TYR A 107 9.16 -11.03 -4.39
C TYR A 107 8.49 -10.60 -5.72
N GLY A 108 7.50 -9.72 -5.66
CA GLY A 108 6.91 -9.06 -6.83
C GLY A 108 5.83 -9.87 -7.56
N LEU A 109 5.35 -10.99 -7.01
CA LEU A 109 4.18 -11.67 -7.57
C LEU A 109 2.91 -10.85 -7.34
N PRO A 110 2.03 -10.77 -8.35
CA PRO A 110 0.75 -10.10 -8.18
C PRO A 110 -0.15 -10.89 -7.24
N THR A 111 -0.63 -10.28 -6.16
CA THR A 111 -1.58 -10.91 -5.23
C THR A 111 -2.85 -10.06 -5.05
N ARG A 112 -3.74 -10.51 -4.16
CA ARG A 112 -4.92 -9.75 -3.68
C ARG A 112 -4.59 -8.75 -2.56
N LEU A 113 -3.35 -8.75 -2.08
CA LEU A 113 -2.88 -7.83 -1.06
C LEU A 113 -2.52 -6.48 -1.69
N LEU A 114 -2.84 -5.41 -0.98
CA LEU A 114 -2.32 -4.07 -1.25
C LEU A 114 -1.57 -3.61 0.00
N ASP A 115 -0.33 -3.15 -0.19
CA ASP A 115 0.52 -2.71 0.92
C ASP A 115 0.08 -1.36 1.46
N TRP A 116 0.09 -1.24 2.78
CA TRP A 116 -0.07 -0.03 3.54
C TRP A 116 1.00 0.01 4.62
N THR A 117 1.18 1.16 5.25
CA THR A 117 2.08 1.33 6.38
C THR A 117 1.38 2.16 7.45
N THR A 118 1.70 1.93 8.72
CA THR A 118 1.24 2.82 9.80
C THR A 118 2.11 4.09 9.91
N LYS A 119 3.24 4.14 9.20
CA LYS A 119 4.21 5.26 9.23
C LYS A 119 3.98 6.20 8.04
N PRO A 120 3.60 7.48 8.26
CA PRO A 120 3.31 8.42 7.17
C PRO A 120 4.53 8.74 6.30
N PHE A 121 5.72 8.79 6.90
CA PHE A 121 6.96 9.09 6.17
C PHE A 121 7.48 7.92 5.32
N VAL A 122 7.16 6.68 5.69
CA VAL A 122 7.39 5.51 4.82
C VAL A 122 6.47 5.58 3.60
N ALA A 123 5.20 5.96 3.77
CA ALA A 123 4.31 6.20 2.64
C ALA A 123 4.78 7.38 1.77
N LEU A 124 5.32 8.45 2.37
CA LEU A 124 5.94 9.51 1.60
C LEU A 124 7.10 8.97 0.76
N HIS A 125 8.00 8.16 1.32
CA HIS A 125 9.10 7.54 0.57
C HIS A 125 8.61 6.87 -0.72
N PHE A 126 7.60 5.99 -0.64
CA PHE A 126 7.02 5.32 -1.81
C PHE A 126 6.38 6.30 -2.82
N ALA A 127 5.83 7.42 -2.36
CA ALA A 127 5.32 8.46 -3.25
C ALA A 127 6.43 9.19 -4.04
N LEU A 128 7.69 9.10 -3.60
CA LEU A 128 8.84 9.76 -4.21
C LEU A 128 9.59 8.89 -5.24
N GLU A 129 9.40 7.57 -5.28
CA GLU A 129 10.19 6.63 -6.10
C GLU A 129 10.16 6.90 -7.62
N HIS A 130 9.12 7.56 -8.13
CA HIS A 130 9.00 7.97 -9.54
C HIS A 130 9.19 9.49 -9.67
N PRO A 131 10.43 10.00 -9.82
CA PRO A 131 10.73 11.43 -9.72
C PRO A 131 10.10 12.28 -10.84
N ASP A 132 9.88 11.70 -12.01
CA ASP A 132 9.36 12.43 -13.19
C ASP A 132 7.82 12.52 -13.23
N GLU A 133 7.15 11.75 -12.37
CA GLU A 133 5.70 11.65 -12.26
C GLU A 133 5.21 12.36 -11.00
N ASP A 134 4.00 12.91 -11.06
CA ASP A 134 3.32 13.38 -9.85
C ASP A 134 2.94 12.17 -8.98
N GLY A 135 3.24 12.22 -7.69
CA GLY A 135 2.93 11.16 -6.73
C GLY A 135 1.70 11.50 -5.88
N ALA A 136 1.31 10.55 -5.03
CA ALA A 136 0.24 10.73 -4.05
C ALA A 136 0.53 9.91 -2.80
N VAL A 137 0.19 10.45 -1.63
CA VAL A 137 0.07 9.69 -0.39
C VAL A 137 -1.41 9.56 -0.05
N TYR A 138 -1.89 8.33 0.09
CA TYR A 138 -3.23 8.05 0.58
C TYR A 138 -3.19 7.79 2.08
N MET A 139 -4.25 8.18 2.78
CA MET A 139 -4.49 7.78 4.16
C MET A 139 -5.94 7.42 4.39
N MET A 140 -6.21 6.50 5.31
CA MET A 140 -7.56 6.09 5.70
C MET A 140 -7.59 5.49 7.11
N ASN A 141 -8.78 5.44 7.69
CA ASN A 141 -9.03 4.68 8.92
C ASN A 141 -9.34 3.21 8.57
N PRO A 142 -8.49 2.24 8.95
CA PRO A 142 -8.69 0.83 8.61
C PRO A 142 -9.88 0.19 9.35
N THR A 143 -10.22 0.69 10.54
CA THR A 143 -11.39 0.21 11.29
C THR A 143 -12.69 0.62 10.59
N GLU A 144 -12.73 1.80 9.98
CA GLU A 144 -13.87 2.23 9.16
C GLU A 144 -14.02 1.37 7.91
N LEU A 145 -12.93 1.05 7.21
CA LEU A 145 -12.96 0.12 6.08
C LEU A 145 -13.57 -1.23 6.47
N ASN A 146 -13.12 -1.81 7.59
CA ASN A 146 -13.66 -3.09 8.06
C ASN A 146 -15.12 -3.02 8.47
N ARG A 147 -15.54 -1.94 9.14
CA ARG A 147 -16.94 -1.73 9.52
C ARG A 147 -17.84 -1.55 8.29
N ALA A 148 -17.35 -0.89 7.25
CA ALA A 148 -18.04 -0.76 5.97
C ALA A 148 -18.13 -2.11 5.22
N ALA A 149 -17.17 -3.00 5.42
CA ALA A 149 -17.19 -4.36 4.87
C ALA A 149 -18.19 -5.27 5.60
N ASP A 150 -18.19 -5.23 6.94
CA ASP A 150 -19.12 -5.95 7.81
C ASP A 150 -19.30 -5.17 9.13
N PRO A 151 -20.52 -4.74 9.49
CA PRO A 151 -20.78 -3.98 10.72
C PRO A 151 -20.35 -4.69 12.01
N ARG A 152 -20.16 -6.01 11.98
CA ARG A 152 -19.69 -6.82 13.12
C ARG A 152 -18.19 -6.68 13.36
N HIS A 153 -17.44 -6.09 12.44
CA HIS A 153 -16.02 -5.82 12.65
C HIS A 153 -15.84 -4.56 13.51
N HIS A 154 -15.31 -4.74 14.72
CA HIS A 154 -15.07 -3.65 15.67
C HIS A 154 -13.66 -3.05 15.57
N GLY A 155 -12.80 -3.58 14.71
CA GLY A 155 -11.41 -3.15 14.59
C GLY A 155 -10.72 -3.71 13.35
N VAL A 156 -9.40 -3.53 13.33
CA VAL A 156 -8.54 -4.14 12.30
C VAL A 156 -8.39 -5.63 12.57
N LEU A 157 -8.63 -6.44 11.54
CA LEU A 157 -8.45 -7.90 11.60
C LEU A 157 -6.96 -8.23 11.81
N SER A 158 -6.69 -9.38 12.42
CA SER A 158 -5.34 -9.89 12.67
C SER A 158 -5.14 -11.21 11.95
N GLY A 159 -4.05 -11.33 11.18
CA GLY A 159 -3.72 -12.57 10.46
C GLY A 159 -3.70 -13.82 11.34
N SER A 160 -3.29 -13.68 12.62
CA SER A 160 -3.31 -14.77 13.60
C SER A 160 -4.70 -15.21 14.05
N LYS A 161 -5.65 -14.27 14.21
CA LYS A 161 -6.98 -14.54 14.79
C LYS A 161 -8.03 -14.77 13.71
N ASP A 162 -7.90 -14.05 12.60
CA ASP A 162 -8.88 -13.97 11.51
C ASP A 162 -8.41 -14.74 10.27
N ARG A 163 -7.58 -15.78 10.46
CA ARG A 163 -7.01 -16.58 9.38
C ARG A 163 -8.07 -17.09 8.40
N LEU A 164 -9.16 -17.67 8.91
CA LEU A 164 -10.26 -18.18 8.07
C LEU A 164 -10.90 -17.10 7.20
N VAL A 165 -10.93 -15.84 7.69
CA VAL A 165 -11.39 -14.71 6.89
C VAL A 165 -10.40 -14.46 5.76
N ALA A 166 -9.10 -14.36 6.06
CA ALA A 166 -8.07 -14.16 5.03
C ALA A 166 -8.08 -15.27 3.96
N GLU A 167 -8.20 -16.53 4.37
CA GLU A 167 -8.30 -17.69 3.49
C GLU A 167 -9.47 -17.57 2.51
N LYS A 168 -10.64 -17.18 3.01
CA LYS A 168 -11.83 -16.96 2.16
C LYS A 168 -11.55 -15.95 1.06
N TYR A 169 -10.85 -14.86 1.36
CA TYR A 169 -10.54 -13.82 0.37
C TYR A 169 -9.49 -14.29 -0.64
N LEU A 170 -8.47 -15.01 -0.17
CA LEU A 170 -7.37 -15.49 -1.01
C LEU A 170 -7.83 -16.58 -1.99
N GLY A 171 -8.87 -17.35 -1.63
CA GLY A 171 -9.51 -18.35 -2.51
C GLY A 171 -10.52 -17.79 -3.53
N LEU A 172 -10.77 -16.48 -3.58
CA LEU A 172 -11.76 -15.90 -4.51
C LEU A 172 -11.27 -15.93 -5.97
N GLY A 173 -12.23 -16.00 -6.90
CA GLY A 173 -11.99 -15.97 -8.34
C GLY A 173 -11.79 -14.57 -8.95
N ALA A 174 -11.54 -14.54 -10.25
CA ALA A 174 -11.15 -13.34 -11.01
C ALA A 174 -12.31 -12.41 -11.45
N THR A 175 -13.56 -12.72 -11.09
CA THR A 175 -14.75 -12.05 -11.61
C THR A 175 -15.43 -11.23 -10.51
N LEU A 176 -15.92 -10.04 -10.85
CA LEU A 176 -16.67 -9.22 -9.90
C LEU A 176 -18.05 -9.83 -9.63
N GLN A 177 -18.45 -9.82 -8.37
CA GLN A 177 -19.74 -10.33 -7.90
C GLN A 177 -20.48 -9.22 -7.13
N PRO A 178 -21.74 -8.86 -7.49
CA PRO A 178 -22.50 -7.84 -6.77
C PRO A 178 -22.66 -8.12 -5.26
N GLY A 179 -22.87 -9.39 -4.91
CA GLY A 179 -22.92 -9.91 -3.54
C GLY A 179 -21.57 -10.39 -2.99
N GLY A 180 -20.48 -10.07 -3.68
CA GLY A 180 -19.13 -10.49 -3.32
C GLY A 180 -18.61 -9.81 -2.04
N LEU A 181 -17.36 -10.10 -1.71
CA LEU A 181 -16.69 -9.54 -0.55
C LEU A 181 -16.03 -8.19 -0.88
N PRO A 182 -16.31 -7.11 -0.14
CA PRO A 182 -15.59 -5.84 -0.26
C PRO A 182 -14.18 -5.95 0.36
N PRO A 183 -13.24 -5.05 0.00
CA PRO A 183 -11.92 -5.02 0.63
C PRO A 183 -11.98 -4.90 2.17
N ILE A 184 -11.00 -5.52 2.84
CA ILE A 184 -10.80 -5.47 4.30
C ILE A 184 -9.36 -5.12 4.64
N ALA A 185 -9.16 -4.47 5.78
CA ALA A 185 -7.88 -4.21 6.42
C ALA A 185 -7.51 -5.33 7.40
N ILE A 186 -6.28 -5.84 7.28
CA ILE A 186 -5.73 -6.90 8.13
C ILE A 186 -4.27 -6.62 8.49
N ARG A 187 -3.89 -6.88 9.74
CA ARG A 187 -2.50 -6.89 10.15
C ARG A 187 -1.85 -8.23 9.78
N PRO A 188 -0.66 -8.24 9.17
CA PRO A 188 0.03 -9.48 8.88
C PRO A 188 0.57 -10.13 10.15
N LEU A 189 1.10 -11.34 9.98
CA LEU A 189 2.11 -11.87 10.88
C LEU A 189 3.43 -11.19 10.55
N TRP A 190 4.08 -10.58 11.54
CA TRP A 190 5.36 -9.88 11.40
C TRP A 190 6.50 -10.90 11.26
N ASN A 191 6.56 -11.55 10.11
CA ASN A 191 7.41 -12.71 9.85
C ASN A 191 8.58 -12.43 8.91
N CYS A 192 8.75 -11.18 8.45
CA CYS A 192 9.90 -10.79 7.66
C CYS A 192 10.42 -9.39 8.04
N PRO A 193 11.74 -9.16 7.99
CA PRO A 193 12.35 -7.87 8.36
C PRO A 193 11.81 -6.69 7.58
N ARG A 194 11.40 -6.87 6.32
CA ARG A 194 10.85 -5.78 5.50
C ARG A 194 9.50 -5.29 5.96
N ILE A 195 8.59 -6.21 6.33
CA ILE A 195 7.29 -5.81 6.87
C ILE A 195 7.52 -5.02 8.16
N GLU A 196 8.43 -5.45 9.04
CA GLU A 196 8.78 -4.74 10.27
C GLU A 196 9.40 -3.36 10.00
N ALA A 197 10.42 -3.29 9.14
CA ALA A 197 11.08 -2.03 8.77
C ALA A 197 10.09 -0.98 8.24
N GLN A 198 9.09 -1.44 7.48
CA GLN A 198 8.09 -0.58 6.85
C GLN A 198 6.87 -0.31 7.73
N ASP A 199 6.77 -0.92 8.92
CA ASP A 199 5.50 -1.09 9.65
C ASP A 199 4.33 -1.48 8.71
N GLY A 200 4.60 -2.50 7.90
CA GLY A 200 3.75 -2.97 6.82
C GLY A 200 2.44 -3.58 7.33
N VAL A 201 1.34 -3.15 6.73
CA VAL A 201 -0.02 -3.66 6.96
C VAL A 201 -0.72 -3.84 5.62
N PHE A 202 -1.80 -4.62 5.55
CA PHE A 202 -2.38 -5.00 4.26
C PHE A 202 -3.88 -4.73 4.20
N THR A 203 -4.35 -4.37 3.00
CA THR A 203 -5.74 -4.66 2.64
C THR A 203 -5.81 -5.89 1.75
N ILE A 204 -6.77 -6.78 2.02
CA ILE A 204 -7.11 -7.89 1.12
C ILE A 204 -8.35 -7.50 0.34
N HIS A 205 -8.27 -7.57 -0.99
CA HIS A 205 -9.40 -7.24 -1.84
C HIS A 205 -10.16 -8.49 -2.26
N GLY A 206 -11.46 -8.47 -1.99
CA GLY A 206 -12.38 -9.51 -2.45
C GLY A 206 -12.78 -9.34 -3.91
N ASP A 207 -14.00 -9.76 -4.21
CA ASP A 207 -14.59 -9.78 -5.55
C ASP A 207 -15.80 -8.84 -5.70
N LYS A 208 -16.15 -8.06 -4.67
CA LYS A 208 -17.16 -6.99 -4.84
C LYS A 208 -16.60 -5.78 -5.57
N TYR A 209 -15.40 -5.36 -5.17
CA TYR A 209 -14.68 -4.22 -5.73
C TYR A 209 -13.18 -4.54 -5.78
N PHE A 210 -12.57 -4.46 -6.96
CA PHE A 210 -11.13 -4.67 -7.09
C PHE A 210 -10.32 -3.44 -6.67
N ALA A 211 -10.88 -2.23 -6.79
CA ALA A 211 -10.22 -0.99 -6.41
C ALA A 211 -10.97 -0.29 -5.27
N MET A 212 -10.23 0.25 -4.31
CA MET A 212 -10.80 1.10 -3.27
C MET A 212 -11.02 2.52 -3.78
N THR A 213 -12.12 3.13 -3.36
CA THR A 213 -12.48 4.51 -3.68
C THR A 213 -13.04 5.21 -2.46
N GLY A 214 -13.12 6.54 -2.49
CA GLY A 214 -13.70 7.33 -1.39
C GLY A 214 -15.18 7.03 -1.11
N ARG A 215 -15.89 6.39 -2.06
CA ARG A 215 -17.25 5.90 -1.83
C ARG A 215 -17.29 4.70 -0.87
N LEU A 216 -16.29 3.84 -0.93
CA LEU A 216 -16.19 2.67 -0.06
C LEU A 216 -15.67 3.05 1.32
N VAL A 217 -14.72 3.99 1.37
CA VAL A 217 -14.09 4.45 2.61
C VAL A 217 -14.16 5.97 2.66
N PRO A 218 -15.19 6.55 3.30
CA PRO A 218 -15.33 7.99 3.46
C PRO A 218 -14.11 8.69 4.08
N SER A 219 -13.38 8.06 5.01
CA SER A 219 -12.11 8.61 5.52
C SER A 219 -10.91 8.53 4.56
N LEU A 220 -11.07 7.98 3.36
CA LEU A 220 -9.98 7.93 2.39
C LEU A 220 -9.66 9.35 1.91
N VAL A 221 -8.43 9.77 2.16
CA VAL A 221 -7.89 11.07 1.77
C VAL A 221 -6.64 10.87 0.92
N CYS A 222 -6.45 11.74 -0.06
CA CYS A 222 -5.26 11.80 -0.90
C CYS A 222 -4.51 13.12 -0.66
N ILE A 223 -3.21 13.03 -0.44
CA ILE A 223 -2.25 14.13 -0.35
C ILE A 223 -1.42 14.12 -1.64
N PRO A 224 -1.66 15.05 -2.58
CA PRO A 224 -0.94 15.09 -3.85
C PRO A 224 0.52 15.56 -3.67
N ILE A 225 1.47 14.84 -4.26
CA ILE A 225 2.91 15.17 -4.20
C ILE A 225 3.39 15.56 -5.59
N ARG A 226 3.73 16.84 -5.78
CA ARG A 226 4.15 17.37 -7.08
C ARG A 226 5.56 16.89 -7.43
N ARG A 227 5.76 16.40 -8.66
CA ARG A 227 7.06 15.90 -9.16
C ARG A 227 8.23 16.85 -8.90
N ARG A 228 8.02 18.16 -9.06
CA ARG A 228 9.04 19.21 -8.90
C ARG A 228 9.65 19.27 -7.49
N PHE A 229 8.94 18.77 -6.47
CA PHE A 229 9.41 18.78 -5.09
C PHE A 229 9.96 17.42 -4.65
N LYS A 230 9.81 16.35 -5.44
CA LYS A 230 10.18 15.01 -5.02
C LYS A 230 11.67 14.86 -4.70
N ALA A 231 12.54 15.45 -5.52
CA ALA A 231 13.97 15.41 -5.30
C ALA A 231 14.38 16.10 -3.98
N LYS A 232 13.79 17.26 -3.68
CA LYS A 232 14.02 17.99 -2.42
C LYS A 232 13.51 17.17 -1.22
N LEU A 233 12.27 16.69 -1.31
CA LEU A 233 11.64 15.87 -0.27
C LEU A 233 12.45 14.60 0.02
N SER A 234 12.94 13.92 -1.02
CA SER A 234 13.73 12.69 -0.87
C SER A 234 15.03 12.96 -0.12
N LYS A 235 15.73 14.07 -0.42
CA LYS A 235 16.94 14.46 0.31
C LYS A 235 16.65 14.76 1.77
N SER A 236 15.58 15.52 2.06
CA SER A 236 15.17 15.83 3.44
C SER A 236 14.73 14.57 4.21
N LEU A 237 14.05 13.64 3.57
CA LEU A 237 13.58 12.39 4.18
C LEU A 237 14.74 11.51 4.64
N VAL A 238 15.83 11.46 3.86
CA VAL A 238 17.07 10.76 4.25
C VAL A 238 17.82 11.54 5.33
N ALA A 239 18.07 12.83 5.12
CA ALA A 239 18.93 13.63 6.00
C ALA A 239 18.32 13.93 7.37
N VAL A 240 17.01 14.17 7.44
CA VAL A 240 16.29 14.55 8.66
C VAL A 240 15.46 13.39 9.19
N GLY A 241 14.77 12.67 8.30
CA GLY A 241 13.89 11.57 8.69
C GLY A 241 14.62 10.25 8.95
N GLY A 242 15.90 10.13 8.59
CA GLY A 242 16.67 8.89 8.74
C GLY A 242 16.16 7.72 7.87
N LEU A 243 15.25 7.98 6.93
CA LEU A 243 14.63 6.98 6.08
C LEU A 243 15.43 6.81 4.79
N SER A 244 16.44 5.95 4.85
CA SER A 244 17.24 5.53 3.70
C SER A 244 16.60 4.34 2.97
N LEU A 245 17.13 4.01 1.80
CA LEU A 245 16.71 2.81 1.07
C LEU A 245 16.92 1.55 1.92
N THR A 246 18.06 1.45 2.62
CA THR A 246 18.40 0.28 3.43
C THR A 246 17.62 0.18 4.74
N SER A 247 17.12 1.31 5.27
CA SER A 247 16.23 1.26 6.44
C SER A 247 14.82 0.78 6.10
N ILE A 248 14.38 0.96 4.84
CA ILE A 248 13.05 0.55 4.36
C ILE A 248 13.10 -0.87 3.75
N TYR A 249 14.24 -1.23 3.16
CA TYR A 249 14.47 -2.52 2.52
C TYR A 249 15.72 -3.17 3.11
N PRO A 250 15.55 -4.03 4.15
CA PRO A 250 16.68 -4.63 4.88
C PRO A 250 17.48 -5.67 4.07
N GLU A 251 16.99 -6.09 2.90
CA GLU A 251 17.60 -7.14 2.12
C GLU A 251 18.93 -6.71 1.49
N LEU A 252 19.83 -7.69 1.34
CA LEU A 252 21.18 -7.47 0.81
C LEU A 252 21.19 -6.82 -0.58
N GLU A 253 20.19 -7.11 -1.42
CA GLU A 253 20.10 -6.50 -2.76
C GLU A 253 19.98 -4.96 -2.69
N TYR A 254 19.27 -4.42 -1.69
CA TYR A 254 19.11 -2.98 -1.49
C TYR A 254 20.33 -2.36 -0.83
N LEU A 255 21.01 -3.10 0.05
CA LEU A 255 22.33 -2.71 0.54
C LEU A 255 23.33 -2.57 -0.62
N CYS A 256 23.42 -3.57 -1.49
CA CYS A 256 24.30 -3.52 -2.66
C CYS A 256 23.92 -2.37 -3.60
N ARG A 257 22.62 -2.09 -3.78
CA ARG A 257 22.16 -0.95 -4.59
C ARG A 257 22.54 0.40 -3.95
N ALA A 258 22.41 0.53 -2.63
CA ALA A 258 22.78 1.74 -1.91
C ALA A 258 24.30 2.00 -1.99
N LEU A 259 25.12 0.96 -1.83
CA LEU A 259 26.58 1.06 -1.96
C LEU A 259 27.02 1.47 -3.37
N ARG A 260 26.43 0.87 -4.41
CA ARG A 260 26.68 1.25 -5.81
C ARG A 260 26.35 2.72 -6.08
N HIS A 261 25.17 3.16 -5.64
CA HIS A 261 24.77 4.55 -5.76
C HIS A 261 25.72 5.50 -5.01
N ALA A 262 26.17 5.13 -3.81
CA ALA A 262 27.14 5.92 -3.04
C ALA A 262 28.51 6.02 -3.72
N ALA A 263 28.92 4.99 -4.45
CA ALA A 263 30.16 4.95 -5.22
C ALA A 263 30.02 5.54 -6.64
N GLY A 264 28.80 5.86 -7.10
CA GLY A 264 28.55 6.40 -8.44
C GLY A 264 28.70 5.39 -9.57
N VAL A 265 28.52 4.09 -9.30
CA VAL A 265 28.64 2.97 -10.26
C VAL A 265 27.34 2.21 -10.47
#